data_AF-A0A2M8QN01-F1
#
_entry.id   AF-A0A2M8QN01-F1
#
_cell.length_a   1.000
_cell.length_b   1.000
_cell.length_c   1.000
_cell.angle_alpha   90.00
_cell.angle_beta   90.00
_cell.angle_gamma   90.00
#
_symmetry.space_group_name_H-M   'P 1'
#
loop_
_entity.id
_entity.type
_entity.pdbx_description
1 polymer ?
#
loop_
_entity_poly.entity_id
_entity_poly.type
_entity_poly.pdbx_seq_one_letter_code
_entity_poly.pdbx_strand_id
1 'polypeptide(L)'
;MQEEELRRIYFEKMRFPAPGVSEAHRAALERAHDLRRFEIENYWRRATYFWGFQLVAFTALALTADHGAIFPPLALPVAVLGVLTSLAAIRTARGSKFWQENWEAHVDFLEDEVEGRLHKIVLMKAALQPSVSKVNERLLIVLAVGWTAIFALASLVILFPSLLTLSHDEAAALQVGLAFVALLAGSGWIWESPLSNIKDRAYLKDDMQPFE
;
A
#
# COMPACT_ATOMS: atom_id res chain seq x y z
N MET A 1 -3.73 -30.66 15.11
CA MET A 1 -3.78 -31.52 13.90
C MET A 1 -3.37 -30.79 12.62
N GLN A 2 -4.14 -29.83 12.07
CA GLN A 2 -3.72 -29.15 10.81
C GLN A 2 -2.49 -28.24 11.00
N GLU A 3 -2.41 -27.51 12.12
CA GLU A 3 -1.26 -26.63 12.42
C GLU A 3 0.03 -27.39 12.73
N GLU A 4 -0.04 -28.44 13.55
CA GLU A 4 1.12 -29.29 13.85
C GLU A 4 1.69 -29.99 12.61
N GLU A 5 0.82 -30.42 11.69
CA GLU A 5 1.24 -31.00 10.41
C GLU A 5 1.94 -29.95 9.53
N LEU A 6 1.40 -28.73 9.44
CA LEU A 6 2.04 -27.62 8.74
C LEU A 6 3.41 -27.29 9.32
N ARG A 7 3.53 -27.24 10.66
CA ARG A 7 4.82 -27.04 11.35
C ARG A 7 5.81 -28.15 11.00
N ARG A 8 5.38 -29.41 11.08
CA ARG A 8 6.23 -30.57 10.73
C ARG A 8 6.77 -30.44 9.31
N ILE A 9 5.90 -30.13 8.33
CA ILE A 9 6.30 -29.95 6.93
C ILE A 9 7.26 -28.76 6.79
N TYR A 10 6.99 -27.64 7.46
CA TYR A 10 7.87 -26.48 7.45
C TYR A 10 9.29 -26.84 7.90
N PHE A 11 9.43 -27.45 9.09
CA PHE A 11 10.75 -27.82 9.63
C PHE A 11 11.45 -28.89 8.78
N GLU A 12 10.70 -29.82 8.18
CA GLU A 12 11.23 -30.79 7.21
C GLU A 12 11.81 -30.08 5.98
N LYS A 13 11.13 -29.07 5.44
CA LYS A 13 11.60 -28.28 4.29
C LYS A 13 12.79 -27.38 4.62
N MET A 14 12.88 -26.89 5.86
CA MET A 14 14.01 -26.07 6.31
C MET A 14 15.31 -26.86 6.46
N ARG A 15 15.23 -28.19 6.60
CA ARG A 15 16.39 -29.10 6.66
C ARG A 15 17.44 -28.67 7.71
N PHE A 16 16.97 -28.38 8.92
CA PHE A 16 17.88 -28.05 10.03
C PHE A 16 18.82 -29.23 10.35
N PRO A 17 20.08 -28.94 10.74
CA PRO A 17 21.11 -29.97 10.91
C PRO A 17 20.94 -30.82 12.17
N ALA A 18 20.09 -30.40 13.11
CA ALA A 18 19.85 -31.11 14.37
C ALA A 18 18.35 -31.17 14.66
N PRO A 19 17.85 -32.26 15.27
CA PRO A 19 16.48 -32.35 15.75
C PRO A 19 16.30 -31.43 16.97
N GLY A 20 15.20 -30.70 17.01
CA GLY A 20 14.88 -29.75 18.09
C GLY A 20 15.70 -28.46 18.05
N VAL A 21 15.50 -27.61 19.06
CA VAL A 21 16.09 -26.28 19.13
C VAL A 21 17.61 -26.35 19.16
N SER A 22 18.24 -25.67 18.20
CA SER A 22 19.69 -25.62 18.05
C SER A 22 20.15 -24.20 17.69
N GLU A 23 21.47 -23.98 17.65
CA GLU A 23 22.04 -22.70 17.22
C GLU A 23 21.55 -22.29 15.82
N ALA A 24 21.33 -23.27 14.94
CA ALA A 24 20.79 -23.02 13.61
C ALA A 24 19.35 -22.46 13.64
N HIS A 25 18.52 -22.87 14.61
CA HIS A 25 17.16 -22.34 14.78
C HIS A 25 17.20 -20.89 15.27
N ARG A 26 18.07 -20.60 16.25
CA ARG A 26 18.29 -19.25 16.77
C ARG A 26 18.78 -18.30 15.67
N ALA A 27 19.79 -18.73 14.91
CA ALA A 27 20.33 -17.96 13.79
C ALA A 27 19.30 -17.77 12.66
N ALA A 28 18.46 -18.75 12.38
CA ALA A 28 17.39 -18.62 11.40
C ALA A 28 16.31 -17.63 11.85
N LEU A 29 15.93 -17.66 13.14
CA LEU A 29 14.97 -16.71 13.70
C LEU A 29 15.50 -15.28 13.66
N GLU A 30 16.74 -15.06 14.12
CA GLU A 30 17.42 -13.77 14.06
C GLU A 30 17.49 -13.26 12.60
N ARG A 31 17.88 -14.13 11.67
CA ARG A 31 17.92 -13.78 10.25
C ARG A 31 16.53 -13.43 9.70
N ALA A 32 15.47 -14.13 10.12
CA ALA A 32 14.11 -13.82 9.70
C ALA A 32 13.66 -12.45 10.21
N HIS A 33 14.02 -12.07 11.44
CA HIS A 33 13.79 -10.71 11.96
C HIS A 33 14.54 -9.64 11.16
N ASP A 34 15.81 -9.88 10.83
CA ASP A 34 16.61 -8.96 10.04
C ASP A 34 16.04 -8.78 8.63
N LEU A 35 15.64 -9.87 7.97
CA LEU A 35 15.06 -9.83 6.63
C LEU A 35 13.68 -9.16 6.63
N ARG A 36 12.86 -9.38 7.67
CA ARG A 36 11.61 -8.64 7.87
C ARG A 36 11.87 -7.14 8.01
N ARG A 37 12.82 -6.73 8.84
CA ARG A 37 13.21 -5.33 9.02
C ARG A 37 13.72 -4.72 7.72
N PHE A 38 14.59 -5.44 7.02
CA PHE A 38 15.11 -5.07 5.71
C PHE A 38 13.98 -4.84 4.70
N GLU A 39 12.97 -5.70 4.65
CA GLU A 39 11.83 -5.49 3.74
C GLU A 39 10.97 -4.29 4.12
N ILE A 40 10.78 -4.02 5.41
CA ILE A 40 10.09 -2.80 5.88
C ILE A 40 10.86 -1.55 5.46
N GLU A 41 12.18 -1.52 5.66
CA GLU A 41 13.01 -0.39 5.24
C GLU A 41 12.98 -0.19 3.72
N ASN A 42 13.10 -1.27 2.96
CA ASN A 42 13.04 -1.19 1.51
C ASN A 42 11.65 -0.80 1.01
N TYR A 43 10.57 -1.18 1.68
CA TYR A 43 9.22 -0.69 1.36
C TYR A 43 9.18 0.84 1.37
N TRP A 44 9.73 1.47 2.41
CA TRP A 44 9.79 2.92 2.51
C TRP A 44 10.72 3.54 1.47
N ARG A 45 11.92 2.98 1.26
CA ARG A 45 12.82 3.44 0.18
C ARG A 45 12.15 3.37 -1.19
N ARG A 46 11.37 2.31 -1.43
CA ARG A 46 10.65 2.13 -2.68
C ARG A 46 9.52 3.14 -2.84
N ALA A 47 8.78 3.40 -1.77
CA ALA A 47 7.76 4.44 -1.75
C ALA A 47 8.34 5.83 -2.06
N THR A 48 9.52 6.17 -1.53
CA THR A 48 10.15 7.48 -1.74
C THR A 48 10.42 7.78 -3.22
N TYR A 49 11.00 6.87 -3.99
CA TYR A 49 11.27 7.16 -5.40
C TYR A 49 9.97 7.28 -6.21
N PHE A 50 8.93 6.50 -5.90
CA PHE A 50 7.64 6.63 -6.57
C PHE A 50 6.99 7.98 -6.25
N TRP A 51 7.05 8.44 -5.00
CA TRP A 51 6.65 9.80 -4.65
C TRP A 51 7.48 10.87 -5.36
N GLY A 52 8.77 10.64 -5.57
CA GLY A 52 9.63 11.50 -6.38
C GLY A 52 9.11 11.64 -7.83
N PHE A 53 8.75 10.53 -8.47
CA PHE A 53 8.15 10.57 -9.82
C PHE A 53 6.81 11.31 -9.84
N GLN A 54 5.97 11.12 -8.80
CA GLN A 54 4.70 11.83 -8.67
C GLN A 54 4.92 13.35 -8.52
N LEU A 55 5.88 13.77 -7.69
CA LEU A 55 6.24 15.17 -7.53
C LEU A 55 6.70 15.80 -8.84
N VAL A 56 7.53 15.10 -9.61
CA VAL A 56 7.99 15.56 -10.94
C VAL A 56 6.79 15.71 -11.89
N ALA A 57 5.87 14.75 -11.91
CA ALA A 57 4.68 14.82 -12.75
C ALA A 57 3.75 15.99 -12.36
N PHE A 58 3.52 16.21 -11.06
CA PHE A 58 2.75 17.36 -10.59
C PHE A 58 3.43 18.69 -10.93
N THR A 59 4.75 18.76 -10.77
CA THR A 59 5.53 19.96 -11.10
C THR A 59 5.48 20.24 -12.60
N ALA A 60 5.63 19.22 -13.44
CA ALA A 60 5.49 19.35 -14.88
C ALA A 60 4.11 19.89 -15.25
N LEU A 61 3.04 19.35 -14.66
CA LEU A 61 1.68 19.85 -14.91
C LEU A 61 1.53 21.33 -14.49
N ALA A 62 2.02 21.70 -13.30
CA ALA A 62 1.96 23.06 -12.78
C ALA A 62 2.75 24.07 -13.64
N LEU A 63 3.96 23.70 -14.11
CA LEU A 63 4.78 24.55 -14.96
C LEU A 63 4.18 24.77 -16.36
N THR A 64 3.24 23.92 -16.77
CA THR A 64 2.55 24.04 -18.06
C THR A 64 1.26 24.85 -17.98
N ALA A 65 0.90 25.34 -16.79
CA ALA A 65 -0.18 26.29 -16.61
C ALA A 65 0.30 27.68 -17.02
N ASP A 66 -0.06 28.12 -18.22
CA ASP A 66 0.15 29.49 -18.69
C ASP A 66 -1.13 30.30 -18.45
N HIS A 67 -1.04 31.42 -17.72
CA HIS A 67 -2.20 32.26 -17.34
C HIS A 67 -3.38 31.48 -16.71
N GLY A 68 -3.08 30.35 -16.05
CA GLY A 68 -4.08 29.48 -15.41
C GLY A 68 -4.64 28.37 -16.31
N ALA A 69 -4.18 28.24 -17.55
CA ALA A 69 -4.58 27.18 -18.47
C ALA A 69 -3.45 26.17 -18.70
N ILE A 70 -3.72 24.89 -18.43
CA ILE A 70 -2.79 23.79 -18.73
C ILE A 70 -2.83 23.52 -20.24
N PHE A 71 -1.67 23.46 -20.89
CA PHE A 71 -1.58 23.08 -22.30
C PHE A 71 -1.94 21.59 -22.50
N PRO A 72 -3.12 21.25 -23.08
CA PRO A 72 -3.62 19.87 -23.08
C PRO A 72 -2.71 18.83 -23.75
N PRO A 73 -2.05 19.11 -24.90
CA PRO A 73 -1.14 18.15 -25.52
C PRO A 73 0.05 17.75 -24.65
N LEU A 74 0.49 18.60 -23.71
CA LEU A 74 1.56 18.28 -22.77
C LEU A 74 1.04 17.64 -21.47
N ALA A 75 -0.23 17.89 -21.11
CA ALA A 75 -0.91 17.19 -20.03
C ALA A 75 -1.05 15.69 -20.30
N LEU A 76 -1.25 15.29 -21.56
CA LEU A 76 -1.38 13.87 -21.95
C LEU A 76 -0.14 13.02 -21.60
N PRO A 77 1.08 13.31 -22.09
CA PRO A 77 2.25 12.50 -21.76
C PRO A 77 2.58 12.56 -20.26
N VAL A 78 2.36 13.69 -19.58
CA VAL A 78 2.54 13.80 -18.12
C VAL A 78 1.56 12.89 -17.39
N ALA A 79 0.29 12.87 -17.79
CA ALA A 79 -0.71 12.00 -17.20
C ALA A 79 -0.43 10.51 -17.47
N VAL A 80 0.05 10.15 -18.66
CA VAL A 80 0.51 8.78 -18.97
C VAL A 80 1.64 8.37 -18.01
N LEU A 81 2.66 9.21 -17.83
CA LEU A 81 3.73 8.94 -16.87
C LEU A 81 3.19 8.82 -15.43
N GLY A 82 2.25 9.67 -15.04
CA GLY A 82 1.55 9.60 -13.77
C GLY A 82 0.85 8.24 -13.56
N VAL A 83 0.05 7.79 -14.54
CA VAL A 83 -0.61 6.48 -14.49
C VAL A 83 0.41 5.34 -14.39
N LEU A 84 1.41 5.30 -15.28
CA LEU A 84 2.38 4.21 -15.33
C LEU A 84 3.18 4.11 -14.03
N THR A 85 3.59 5.25 -13.46
CA THR A 85 4.34 5.29 -12.20
C THR A 85 3.46 4.91 -11.01
N SER A 86 2.18 5.31 -10.96
CA SER A 86 1.25 4.84 -9.93
C SER A 86 0.97 3.34 -10.03
N LEU A 87 0.80 2.80 -11.24
CA LEU A 87 0.61 1.35 -11.44
C LEU A 87 1.83 0.54 -11.01
N ALA A 88 3.03 1.00 -11.36
CA ALA A 88 4.27 0.41 -10.90
C ALA A 88 4.36 0.47 -9.35
N ALA A 89 4.02 1.60 -8.75
CA ALA A 89 4.00 1.76 -7.30
C ALA A 89 3.06 0.77 -6.61
N ILE A 90 1.84 0.56 -7.13
CA ILE A 90 0.88 -0.42 -6.61
C ILE A 90 1.47 -1.83 -6.64
N ARG A 91 2.04 -2.25 -7.78
CA ARG A 91 2.62 -3.59 -7.92
C ARG A 91 3.80 -3.80 -6.99
N THR A 92 4.68 -2.80 -6.87
CA THR A 92 5.82 -2.87 -5.97
C THR A 92 5.40 -2.87 -4.50
N ALA A 93 4.39 -2.09 -4.11
CA ALA A 93 3.86 -2.09 -2.75
C ALA A 93 3.28 -3.46 -2.37
N ARG A 94 2.51 -4.08 -3.27
CA ARG A 94 1.99 -5.45 -3.10
C ARG A 94 3.11 -6.49 -2.99
N GLY A 95 4.11 -6.43 -3.88
CA GLY A 95 5.24 -7.34 -3.85
C GLY A 95 6.09 -7.21 -2.58
N SER A 96 6.27 -5.97 -2.09
CA SER A 96 6.94 -5.72 -0.81
C SER A 96 6.18 -6.33 0.36
N LYS A 97 4.85 -6.19 0.37
CA LYS A 97 4.01 -6.76 1.43
C LYS A 97 4.05 -8.29 1.41
N PHE A 98 4.05 -8.91 0.23
CA PHE A 98 4.22 -10.36 0.10
C PHE A 98 5.51 -10.86 0.74
N TRP A 99 6.66 -10.23 0.46
CA TRP A 99 7.94 -10.65 1.06
C TRP A 99 8.00 -10.37 2.56
N GLN A 100 7.41 -9.26 3.01
CA GLN A 100 7.27 -8.98 4.44
C GLN A 100 6.46 -10.08 5.14
N GLU A 101 5.30 -10.45 4.60
CA GLU A 101 4.43 -11.50 5.15
C GLU A 101 5.12 -12.87 5.14
N ASN A 102 5.93 -13.14 4.12
CA ASN A 102 6.75 -14.36 4.08
C ASN A 102 7.75 -14.42 5.24
N TRP A 103 8.48 -13.33 5.52
CA TRP A 103 9.41 -13.30 6.65
C TRP A 103 8.70 -13.27 8.00
N GLU A 104 7.53 -12.64 8.10
CA GLU A 104 6.65 -12.73 9.27
C GLU A 104 6.22 -14.18 9.53
N ALA A 105 5.88 -14.94 8.48
CA ALA A 105 5.55 -16.36 8.61
C ALA A 105 6.75 -17.21 9.05
N HIS A 106 7.97 -16.93 8.54
CA HIS A 106 9.17 -17.61 9.03
C HIS A 106 9.42 -17.35 10.51
N VAL A 107 9.27 -16.10 10.96
CA VAL A 107 9.31 -15.74 12.39
C VAL A 107 8.26 -16.54 13.15
N ASP A 108 7.01 -16.55 12.69
CA ASP A 108 5.92 -17.28 13.35
C ASP A 108 6.25 -18.77 13.54
N PHE A 109 6.80 -19.46 12.53
CA PHE A 109 7.14 -20.88 12.68
C PHE A 109 8.30 -21.10 13.66
N LEU A 110 9.28 -20.21 13.67
CA LEU A 110 10.53 -20.37 14.42
C LEU A 110 10.41 -19.91 15.89
N GLU A 111 9.67 -18.84 16.17
CA GLU A 111 9.67 -18.19 17.48
C GLU A 111 9.19 -19.12 18.60
N ASP A 112 8.17 -19.94 18.36
CA ASP A 112 7.57 -20.81 19.39
C ASP A 112 8.57 -21.77 20.02
N GLU A 113 9.53 -22.28 19.22
CA GLU A 113 10.53 -23.24 19.68
C GLU A 113 11.68 -22.53 20.41
N VAL A 114 11.93 -21.25 20.09
CA VAL A 114 13.16 -20.55 20.51
C VAL A 114 12.91 -19.56 21.65
N GLU A 115 11.90 -18.71 21.52
CA GLU A 115 11.65 -17.56 22.42
C GLU A 115 10.17 -17.39 22.82
N GLY A 116 9.28 -18.24 22.31
CA GLY A 116 7.84 -18.19 22.60
C GLY A 116 7.07 -17.40 21.53
N ARG A 117 5.97 -16.75 21.93
CA ARG A 117 4.96 -16.18 21.00
C ARG A 117 4.97 -14.65 20.97
N LEU A 118 6.15 -14.03 20.98
CA LEU A 118 6.27 -12.58 21.12
C LEU A 118 5.61 -11.82 19.96
N HIS A 119 5.79 -12.28 18.72
CA HIS A 119 5.31 -11.59 17.52
C HIS A 119 3.88 -12.00 17.14
N LYS A 120 3.41 -13.15 17.62
CA LYS A 120 2.03 -13.61 17.41
C LYS A 120 1.01 -12.93 18.28
N ILE A 121 1.34 -12.45 19.49
CA ILE A 121 0.36 -11.90 20.42
C ILE A 121 0.24 -10.39 20.24
N VAL A 122 -0.95 -9.92 19.87
CA VAL A 122 -1.26 -8.51 19.68
C VAL A 122 -2.12 -8.00 20.83
N LEU A 123 -1.59 -7.08 21.62
CA LEU A 123 -2.30 -6.45 22.74
C LEU A 123 -3.09 -5.24 22.26
N MET A 124 -4.41 -5.31 22.37
CA MET A 124 -5.36 -4.31 21.90
C MET A 124 -5.99 -3.53 23.04
N LYS A 125 -6.34 -2.26 22.78
CA LYS A 125 -7.09 -1.44 23.74
C LYS A 125 -8.60 -1.48 23.53
N ALA A 126 -9.07 -1.36 22.29
CA ALA A 126 -10.52 -1.25 22.03
C ALA A 126 -10.93 -1.57 20.59
N ALA A 127 -10.15 -1.14 19.58
CA ALA A 127 -10.57 -1.24 18.18
C ALA A 127 -9.44 -1.67 17.25
N LEU A 128 -9.80 -2.49 16.26
CA LEU A 128 -8.93 -2.84 15.13
C LEU A 128 -8.53 -1.58 14.38
N GLN A 129 -7.27 -1.55 13.94
CA GLN A 129 -6.71 -0.45 13.18
C GLN A 129 -6.61 -0.82 11.69
N PRO A 130 -6.80 0.15 10.78
CA PRO A 130 -6.58 -0.06 9.35
C PRO A 130 -5.22 -0.66 9.04
N SER A 131 -5.16 -1.55 8.05
CA SER A 131 -3.90 -2.08 7.57
C SER A 131 -3.13 -0.97 6.85
N VAL A 132 -1.96 -0.59 7.37
CA VAL A 132 -1.09 0.45 6.79
C VAL A 132 -0.78 0.16 5.33
N SER A 133 -0.46 -1.09 4.99
CA SER A 133 -0.21 -1.49 3.60
C SER A 133 -1.42 -1.31 2.70
N LYS A 134 -2.64 -1.54 3.22
CA LYS A 134 -3.87 -1.38 2.44
C LYS A 134 -4.28 0.08 2.27
N VAL A 135 -4.10 0.90 3.30
CA VAL A 135 -4.29 2.36 3.19
C VAL A 135 -3.36 2.92 2.12
N ASN A 136 -2.07 2.56 2.15
CA ASN A 136 -1.13 3.02 1.13
C ASN A 136 -1.48 2.48 -0.27
N GLU A 137 -1.86 1.21 -0.39
CA GLU A 137 -2.31 0.64 -1.66
C GLU A 137 -3.53 1.41 -2.23
N ARG A 138 -4.51 1.75 -1.38
CA ARG A 138 -5.67 2.54 -1.79
C ARG A 138 -5.30 3.96 -2.22
N LEU A 139 -4.38 4.62 -1.51
CA LEU A 139 -3.87 5.94 -1.90
C LEU A 139 -3.20 5.89 -3.29
N LEU A 140 -2.37 4.88 -3.54
CA LEU A 140 -1.72 4.71 -4.85
C LEU A 140 -2.74 4.45 -5.97
N ILE A 141 -3.84 3.75 -5.68
CA ILE A 141 -4.97 3.56 -6.61
C ILE A 141 -5.67 4.91 -6.89
N VAL A 142 -5.92 5.72 -5.86
CA VAL A 142 -6.51 7.06 -6.03
C VAL A 142 -5.62 7.92 -6.93
N LEU A 143 -4.29 7.87 -6.76
CA LEU A 143 -3.35 8.56 -7.67
C LEU A 143 -3.47 8.05 -9.11
N ALA A 144 -3.51 6.74 -9.33
CA ALA A 144 -3.67 6.16 -10.67
C ALA A 144 -4.98 6.59 -11.34
N VAL A 145 -6.09 6.60 -10.59
CA VAL A 145 -7.40 7.08 -11.05
C VAL A 145 -7.35 8.58 -11.36
N GLY A 146 -6.75 9.38 -10.49
CA GLY A 146 -6.57 10.81 -10.70
C GLY A 146 -5.80 11.13 -11.97
N TRP A 147 -4.68 10.46 -12.22
CA TRP A 147 -3.92 10.63 -13.46
C TRP A 147 -4.71 10.18 -14.70
N THR A 148 -5.48 9.11 -14.58
CA THR A 148 -6.37 8.64 -15.66
C THR A 148 -7.47 9.65 -15.94
N ALA A 149 -8.03 10.29 -14.91
CA ALA A 149 -9.02 11.36 -15.07
C ALA A 149 -8.41 12.58 -15.75
N ILE A 150 -7.19 13.00 -15.38
CA ILE A 150 -6.48 14.09 -16.06
C ILE A 150 -6.24 13.75 -17.54
N PHE A 151 -5.78 12.53 -17.83
CA PHE A 151 -5.60 12.05 -19.21
C PHE A 151 -6.92 12.11 -20.00
N ALA A 152 -8.02 11.64 -19.41
CA ALA A 152 -9.33 11.65 -20.04
C ALA A 152 -9.83 13.08 -20.30
N LEU A 153 -9.72 13.98 -19.31
CA LEU A 153 -10.12 15.38 -19.45
C LEU A 153 -9.30 16.10 -20.53
N ALA A 154 -7.98 15.94 -20.53
CA ALA A 154 -7.11 16.51 -21.56
C ALA A 154 -7.45 15.96 -22.95
N SER A 155 -7.74 14.65 -23.06
CA SER A 155 -8.17 14.03 -24.31
C SER A 155 -9.50 14.59 -24.79
N LEU A 156 -10.48 14.75 -23.90
CA LEU A 156 -11.80 15.32 -24.23
C LEU A 156 -11.68 16.76 -24.74
N VAL A 157 -10.86 17.60 -24.10
CA VAL A 157 -10.65 18.99 -24.54
C VAL A 157 -10.00 19.04 -25.94
N ILE A 158 -9.06 18.13 -26.23
CA ILE A 158 -8.42 18.06 -27.55
C ILE A 158 -9.39 17.55 -28.62
N LEU A 159 -10.15 16.49 -28.32
CA LEU A 159 -11.08 15.86 -29.26
C LEU A 159 -12.35 16.70 -29.49
N PHE A 160 -12.76 17.49 -28.49
CA PHE A 160 -13.95 18.33 -28.53
C PHE A 160 -13.62 19.78 -28.13
N PRO A 161 -13.01 20.57 -29.03
CA PRO A 161 -12.64 21.97 -28.73
C PRO A 161 -13.81 22.87 -28.34
N SER A 162 -15.06 22.48 -28.64
CA SER A 162 -16.27 23.16 -28.17
C SER A 162 -16.40 23.20 -26.63
N LEU A 163 -15.70 22.32 -25.90
CA LEU A 163 -15.62 22.39 -24.44
C LEU A 163 -14.90 23.65 -23.97
N LEU A 164 -14.03 24.24 -24.79
CA LEU A 164 -13.36 25.51 -24.49
C LEU A 164 -14.27 26.73 -24.68
N THR A 165 -15.46 26.56 -25.27
CA THR A 165 -16.44 27.64 -25.48
C THR A 165 -17.54 27.68 -24.41
N LEU A 166 -17.44 26.85 -23.37
CA LEU A 166 -18.35 26.92 -22.22
C LEU A 166 -18.29 28.30 -21.56
N SER A 167 -19.41 28.76 -21.02
CA SER A 167 -19.40 29.97 -20.20
C SER A 167 -18.56 29.76 -18.94
N HIS A 168 -18.07 30.86 -18.36
CA HIS A 168 -17.27 30.82 -17.13
C HIS A 168 -18.00 30.08 -16.00
N ASP A 169 -19.30 30.31 -15.85
CA ASP A 169 -20.12 29.69 -14.81
C ASP A 169 -20.30 28.18 -15.03
N GLU A 170 -20.55 27.75 -16.27
CA GLU A 170 -20.66 26.33 -16.63
C GLU A 170 -19.33 25.59 -16.42
N ALA A 171 -18.22 26.20 -16.84
CA ALA A 171 -16.89 25.63 -16.66
C ALA A 171 -16.53 25.53 -15.17
N ALA A 172 -16.82 26.56 -14.37
CA ALA A 172 -16.59 26.55 -12.93
C ALA A 172 -17.44 25.49 -12.23
N ALA A 173 -18.72 25.39 -12.56
CA ALA A 173 -19.62 24.37 -12.01
C ALA A 173 -19.11 22.96 -12.31
N LEU A 174 -18.65 22.70 -13.54
CA LEU A 174 -18.07 21.41 -13.92
C LEU A 174 -16.79 21.10 -13.14
N GLN A 175 -15.85 22.04 -13.06
CA GLN A 175 -14.58 21.84 -12.36
C GLN A 175 -14.78 21.59 -10.86
N VAL A 176 -15.60 22.40 -10.20
CA VAL A 176 -15.92 22.24 -8.77
C VAL A 176 -16.69 20.95 -8.54
N GLY A 177 -17.66 20.62 -9.40
CA GLY A 177 -18.44 19.39 -9.31
C GLY A 177 -17.56 18.14 -9.41
N LEU A 178 -16.67 18.09 -10.41
CA LEU A 178 -15.71 16.99 -10.57
C LEU A 178 -14.77 16.87 -9.36
N ALA A 179 -14.25 18.00 -8.86
CA ALA A 179 -13.38 18.01 -7.69
C ALA A 179 -14.11 17.52 -6.43
N PHE A 180 -15.37 17.93 -6.24
CA PHE A 180 -16.19 17.50 -5.11
C PHE A 180 -16.50 16.00 -5.15
N VAL A 181 -16.87 15.46 -6.32
CA VAL A 181 -17.06 14.02 -6.51
C VAL A 181 -15.77 13.26 -6.23
N ALA A 182 -14.63 13.73 -6.75
CA ALA A 182 -13.33 13.11 -6.50
C ALA A 182 -12.96 13.12 -5.02
N LEU A 183 -13.21 14.23 -4.31
CA LEU A 183 -12.96 14.34 -2.88
C LEU A 183 -13.82 13.36 -2.06
N LEU A 184 -15.13 13.32 -2.31
CA LEU A 184 -16.03 12.41 -1.59
C LEU A 184 -15.71 10.94 -1.89
N ALA A 185 -15.56 10.58 -3.16
CA ALA A 185 -15.26 9.21 -3.55
C ALA A 185 -13.88 8.76 -3.05
N GLY A 186 -12.86 9.61 -3.19
CA GLY A 186 -11.50 9.32 -2.73
C GLY A 186 -11.39 9.24 -1.21
N SER A 187 -12.02 10.16 -0.48
CA SER A 187 -12.03 10.13 0.99
C SER A 187 -12.79 8.92 1.53
N GLY A 188 -13.98 8.62 0.99
CA GLY A 188 -14.73 7.40 1.33
C GLY A 188 -13.92 6.14 1.05
N TRP A 189 -13.29 6.06 -0.14
CA TRP A 189 -12.42 4.95 -0.50
C TRP A 189 -11.23 4.80 0.46
N ILE A 190 -10.59 5.87 0.91
CA ILE A 190 -9.48 5.75 1.88
C ILE A 190 -10.02 5.39 3.27
N TRP A 191 -11.14 5.98 3.68
CA TRP A 191 -11.76 5.77 4.99
C TRP A 191 -12.19 4.31 5.21
N GLU A 192 -12.76 3.68 4.19
CA GLU A 192 -13.22 2.28 4.25
C GLU A 192 -12.07 1.26 4.12
N SER A 193 -10.81 1.67 4.33
CA SER A 193 -9.64 0.80 4.17
C SER A 193 -9.77 -0.46 5.01
N PRO A 194 -9.39 -1.65 4.48
CA PRO A 194 -9.49 -2.89 5.23
C PRO A 194 -8.71 -2.81 6.53
N LEU A 195 -9.30 -3.34 7.58
CA LEU A 195 -8.67 -3.48 8.89
C LEU A 195 -7.52 -4.49 8.84
N SER A 196 -6.61 -4.36 9.80
CA SER A 196 -5.50 -5.31 9.96
C SER A 196 -6.04 -6.70 10.27
N ASN A 197 -5.55 -7.72 9.55
CA ASN A 197 -5.91 -9.10 9.82
C ASN A 197 -5.02 -9.66 10.94
N ILE A 198 -5.58 -9.75 12.15
CA ILE A 198 -4.91 -10.27 13.35
C ILE A 198 -5.78 -11.33 14.04
N LYS A 199 -6.55 -12.07 13.24
CA LYS A 199 -7.46 -13.11 13.74
C LYS A 199 -6.69 -14.14 14.57
N ASP A 200 -7.28 -14.55 15.69
CA ASP A 200 -6.75 -15.57 16.61
C ASP A 200 -5.41 -15.19 17.29
N ARG A 201 -5.03 -13.91 17.18
CA ARG A 201 -3.77 -13.33 17.69
C ARG A 201 -3.98 -12.14 18.62
N ALA A 202 -5.18 -11.58 18.64
CA ALA A 202 -5.51 -10.35 19.34
C ALA A 202 -6.14 -10.60 20.71
N TYR A 203 -5.68 -9.85 21.72
CA TYR A 203 -6.15 -9.93 23.11
C TYR A 203 -6.34 -8.54 23.69
N LEU A 204 -7.38 -8.35 24.50
CA LEU A 204 -7.57 -7.11 25.25
C LEU A 204 -6.45 -6.95 26.29
N LYS A 205 -5.82 -5.77 26.32
CA LYS A 205 -4.66 -5.51 27.17
C LYS A 205 -4.98 -5.59 28.67
N ASP A 206 -6.21 -5.26 29.05
CA ASP A 206 -6.59 -5.09 30.45
C ASP A 206 -6.87 -6.41 31.17
N ASP A 207 -7.46 -7.39 30.47
CA ASP A 207 -7.89 -8.68 31.03
C ASP A 207 -7.42 -9.92 30.25
N MET A 208 -6.69 -9.73 29.14
CA MET A 208 -6.19 -10.79 28.25
C MET A 208 -7.30 -11.68 27.67
N GLN A 209 -8.54 -11.22 27.62
CA GLN A 209 -9.59 -11.93 26.88
C GLN A 209 -9.31 -11.85 25.37
N PRO A 210 -9.61 -12.91 24.60
CA PRO A 210 -9.53 -12.86 23.14
C PRO A 210 -10.36 -11.71 22.59
N PHE A 211 -9.81 -10.98 21.62
CA PHE A 211 -10.55 -9.96 20.89
C PHE A 211 -11.32 -10.63 19.75
N GLU A 212 -12.65 -10.68 19.87
CA GLU A 212 -13.58 -11.20 18.85
C GLU A 212 -13.78 -10.24 17.67
#